data_AF-X1LLQ0-F1
#
_entry.id   AF-X1LLQ0-F1
#
_cell.length_a   1.000
_cell.length_b   1.000
_cell.length_c   1.000
_cell.angle_alpha   90.00
_cell.angle_beta   90.00
_cell.angle_gamma   90.00
#
_symmetry.space_group_name_H-M   'P 1'
#
loop_
_entity.id
_entity.type
_entity.pdbx_description
1 polymer ?
#
loop_
_entity_poly.entity_id
_entity_poly.type
_entity_poly.pdbx_seq_one_letter_code
_entity_poly.pdbx_strand_id
1 'polypeptide(L)'
;VGLVAIIGHNWPVFLHFNGGRGALTTLGVVFALTPWLALILVTVAFLFYPLRQLALGTTVAMAALPLCSWFFGQPFAIEERLPVTLGFLAIFLIVIFRRLTTPRTSLSASVPTGQLIINRLLFDRDIRDREAWVKWQPFEQQEKQEKG
;
A
#
# COMPACT_ATOMS: atom_id res chain seq x y z
N VAL A 1 15.11 4.59 10.58
CA VAL A 1 14.46 5.85 10.10
C VAL A 1 13.33 5.59 9.12
N GLY A 2 13.55 4.87 8.00
CA GLY A 2 12.51 4.64 6.97
C GLY A 2 11.19 4.03 7.48
N LEU A 3 11.24 3.05 8.39
CA LEU A 3 10.03 2.45 8.99
C LEU A 3 9.17 3.49 9.73
N VAL A 4 9.81 4.38 10.50
CA VAL A 4 9.11 5.44 11.24
C VAL A 4 8.44 6.43 10.29
N ALA A 5 9.10 6.76 9.18
CA ALA A 5 8.52 7.62 8.15
C ALA A 5 7.26 7.00 7.51
N ILE A 6 7.30 5.69 7.23
CA ILE A 6 6.13 4.95 6.69
C ILE A 6 4.99 4.92 7.71
N ILE A 7 5.29 4.61 8.98
CA ILE A 7 4.29 4.57 10.05
C ILE A 7 3.64 5.95 10.24
N GLY A 8 4.46 7.02 10.33
CA GLY A 8 3.96 8.39 10.51
C GLY A 8 3.10 8.88 9.34
N HIS A 9 3.41 8.46 8.11
CA HIS A 9 2.58 8.77 6.93
C HIS A 9 1.28 7.95 6.89
N ASN A 10 1.33 6.69 7.31
CA ASN A 10 0.17 5.80 7.30
C ASN A 10 -0.83 6.14 8.41
N TRP A 11 -0.34 6.48 9.61
CA TRP A 11 -1.17 6.83 10.76
C TRP A 11 -0.70 8.16 11.38
N PRO A 12 -0.89 9.30 10.69
CA PRO A 12 -0.54 10.61 11.19
C PRO A 12 -1.47 10.99 12.35
N VAL A 13 -0.86 11.38 13.47
CA VAL A 13 -1.57 11.77 14.70
C VAL A 13 -2.51 12.97 14.44
N PHE A 14 -2.06 13.92 13.62
CA PHE A 14 -2.83 15.13 13.29
C PHE A 14 -4.10 14.89 12.46
N LEU A 15 -4.23 13.71 11.82
CA LEU A 15 -5.44 13.33 11.07
C LEU A 15 -6.22 12.20 11.76
N HIS A 16 -6.11 12.08 13.10
CA HIS A 16 -6.78 11.03 13.87
C HIS A 16 -6.46 9.62 13.33
N PHE A 17 -5.19 9.39 12.94
CA PHE A 17 -4.70 8.14 12.37
C PHE A 17 -5.33 7.74 11.00
N ASN A 18 -5.98 8.69 10.33
CA ASN A 18 -6.54 8.54 8.97
C ASN A 18 -5.57 9.07 7.91
N GLY A 19 -4.44 8.39 7.71
CA GLY A 19 -3.44 8.75 6.70
C GLY A 19 -3.59 8.06 5.35
N GLY A 20 -2.53 8.15 4.53
CA GLY A 20 -2.44 7.44 3.26
C GLY A 20 -2.16 5.94 3.42
N ARG A 21 -2.03 5.24 2.29
CA ARG A 21 -1.65 3.81 2.24
C ARG A 21 -0.14 3.58 2.13
N GLY A 22 0.65 4.65 2.08
CA GLY A 22 2.11 4.59 2.19
C GLY A 22 2.87 4.14 0.96
N ALA A 23 2.22 3.84 -0.17
CA ALA A 23 2.91 3.28 -1.34
C ALA A 23 4.07 4.15 -1.86
N LEU A 24 3.87 5.46 -2.00
CA LEU A 24 4.89 6.42 -2.42
C LEU A 24 6.00 6.58 -1.38
N THR A 25 5.64 6.62 -0.10
CA THR A 25 6.60 6.71 1.01
C THR A 25 7.49 5.46 1.06
N THR A 26 6.91 4.28 0.89
CA THR A 26 7.64 3.02 0.78
C THR A 26 8.57 3.02 -0.42
N LEU A 27 8.10 3.48 -1.59
CA LEU A 27 8.95 3.60 -2.77
C LEU A 27 10.16 4.51 -2.51
N GLY A 28 9.95 5.68 -1.89
CA GLY A 28 11.03 6.60 -1.54
C GLY A 28 12.04 6.00 -0.56
N VAL A 29 11.56 5.28 0.47
CA VAL A 29 12.44 4.58 1.43
C VAL A 29 13.24 3.49 0.75
N VAL A 30 12.62 2.69 -0.11
CA VAL A 30 13.32 1.62 -0.85
C VAL A 30 14.31 2.22 -1.85
N PHE A 31 13.97 3.32 -2.51
CA PHE A 31 14.85 4.01 -3.46
C PHE A 31 16.11 4.55 -2.78
N ALA A 32 15.97 5.12 -1.57
CA ALA A 32 17.10 5.59 -0.78
C ALA A 32 18.01 4.45 -0.29
N LEU A 33 17.46 3.25 -0.05
CA LEU A 33 18.24 2.07 0.35
C LEU A 33 18.91 1.39 -0.83
N THR A 34 18.15 1.14 -1.90
CA THR A 34 18.60 0.38 -3.06
C THR A 34 17.79 0.82 -4.28
N PRO A 35 18.33 1.72 -5.12
CA PRO A 35 17.65 2.20 -6.33
C PRO A 35 17.20 1.08 -7.26
N TRP A 36 17.96 -0.02 -7.32
CA TRP A 36 17.64 -1.19 -8.15
C TRP A 36 16.35 -1.90 -7.71
N LEU A 37 16.18 -2.11 -6.40
CA LEU A 37 14.94 -2.69 -5.86
C LEU A 37 13.74 -1.76 -6.04
N ALA A 38 13.95 -0.45 -5.94
CA ALA A 38 12.91 0.53 -6.24
C ALA A 38 12.49 0.51 -7.71
N LEU A 39 13.44 0.30 -8.63
CA LEU A 39 13.13 0.14 -10.04
C LEU A 39 12.31 -1.13 -10.28
N ILE A 40 12.68 -2.25 -9.65
CA ILE A 40 11.90 -3.49 -9.69
C ILE A 40 10.47 -3.24 -9.17
N LEU A 41 10.31 -2.52 -8.06
CA LEU A 41 9.00 -2.17 -7.52
C LEU A 41 8.13 -1.45 -8.54
N VAL A 42 8.68 -0.41 -9.16
CA VAL A 42 7.97 0.42 -10.15
C VAL A 42 7.63 -0.43 -11.37
N THR A 43 8.58 -1.20 -11.91
CA THR A 43 8.36 -2.03 -13.10
C THR A 43 7.30 -3.09 -12.86
N VAL A 44 7.34 -3.78 -11.71
CA VAL A 44 6.33 -4.79 -11.38
C VAL A 44 4.97 -4.13 -11.19
N ALA A 45 4.89 -2.99 -10.50
CA ALA A 45 3.63 -2.27 -10.36
C ALA A 45 3.05 -1.83 -11.73
N PHE A 46 3.90 -1.29 -12.61
CA PHE A 46 3.49 -0.82 -13.94
C PHE A 46 3.05 -1.96 -14.86
N LEU A 47 3.55 -3.18 -14.67
CA LEU A 47 3.09 -4.35 -15.43
C LEU A 47 1.59 -4.64 -15.21
N PHE A 48 1.05 -4.27 -14.05
CA PHE A 48 -0.38 -4.40 -13.74
C PHE A 48 -1.21 -3.17 -14.11
N TYR A 49 -0.57 -2.10 -14.61
CA TYR A 49 -1.26 -0.91 -15.13
C TYR A 49 -2.27 -1.23 -16.25
N PRO A 50 -1.95 -1.99 -17.31
CA PRO A 50 -2.91 -2.30 -18.38
C PRO A 50 -4.12 -3.10 -17.89
N LEU A 51 -3.94 -3.92 -16.85
CA LEU A 51 -5.02 -4.66 -16.20
C LEU A 51 -5.94 -3.78 -15.35
N ARG A 52 -5.60 -2.49 -15.18
CA ARG A 52 -6.25 -1.55 -14.24
C ARG A 52 -6.17 -2.03 -12.79
N GLN A 53 -5.12 -2.80 -12.47
CA GLN A 53 -4.90 -3.45 -11.17
C GLN A 53 -3.61 -2.99 -10.51
N LEU A 54 -3.34 -1.69 -10.53
CA LEU A 54 -2.12 -1.10 -9.95
C LEU A 54 -1.96 -1.43 -8.45
N ALA A 55 -3.08 -1.53 -7.73
CA ALA A 55 -3.15 -1.98 -6.34
C ALA A 55 -2.55 -3.38 -6.14
N LEU A 56 -2.90 -4.33 -7.02
CA LEU A 56 -2.32 -5.68 -7.00
C LEU A 56 -0.83 -5.63 -7.33
N GLY A 57 -0.47 -4.89 -8.37
CA GLY A 57 0.93 -4.76 -8.80
C GLY A 57 1.82 -4.23 -7.68
N THR A 58 1.38 -3.21 -6.93
CA THR A 58 2.14 -2.69 -5.79
C THR A 58 2.24 -3.68 -4.64
N THR A 59 1.18 -4.44 -4.32
CA THR A 59 1.23 -5.49 -3.28
C THR A 59 2.20 -6.62 -3.68
N VAL A 60 2.14 -7.09 -4.92
CA VAL A 60 3.04 -8.12 -5.46
C VAL A 60 4.49 -7.62 -5.45
N ALA A 61 4.70 -6.39 -5.89
CA ALA A 61 6.02 -5.76 -5.88
C ALA A 61 6.60 -5.67 -4.45
N MET A 62 5.79 -5.25 -3.47
CA MET A 62 6.22 -5.17 -2.07
C MET A 62 6.48 -6.54 -1.45
N ALA A 63 5.72 -7.57 -1.83
CA ALA A 63 5.98 -8.96 -1.41
C ALA A 63 7.30 -9.50 -2.00
N ALA A 64 7.68 -9.02 -3.19
CA ALA A 64 8.93 -9.39 -3.82
C ALA A 64 10.15 -8.77 -3.14
N LEU A 65 10.03 -7.63 -2.42
CA LEU A 65 11.17 -6.97 -1.76
C LEU A 65 11.96 -7.87 -0.79
N PRO A 66 11.37 -8.48 0.24
CA PRO A 66 12.11 -9.35 1.16
C PRO A 66 12.69 -10.58 0.44
N LEU A 67 11.99 -11.11 -0.57
CA LEU A 67 12.48 -12.24 -1.37
C LEU A 67 13.70 -11.82 -2.21
N CYS A 68 13.62 -10.70 -2.92
CA CYS A 68 14.70 -10.19 -3.74
C CYS A 68 15.93 -9.83 -2.89
N SER A 69 15.72 -9.18 -1.74
CA SER A 69 16.80 -8.91 -0.77
C SER A 69 17.44 -10.20 -0.26
N TRP A 70 16.63 -11.21 0.04
CA TRP A 70 17.14 -12.50 0.51
C TRP A 70 17.90 -13.25 -0.58
N PHE A 71 17.46 -13.31 -1.84
CA PHE A 71 18.16 -14.09 -2.87
C PHE A 71 19.28 -13.32 -3.57
N PHE A 72 19.13 -12.00 -3.73
CA PHE A 72 20.00 -11.15 -4.55
C PHE A 72 20.73 -10.08 -3.74
N GLY A 73 21.07 -10.37 -2.48
CA GLY A 73 21.78 -9.42 -1.60
C GLY A 73 23.11 -8.89 -2.18
N GLN A 74 23.95 -9.78 -2.73
CA GLN A 74 25.24 -9.39 -3.31
C GLN A 74 25.16 -8.54 -4.58
N PRO A 75 24.36 -8.88 -5.61
CA PRO A 75 24.26 -8.05 -6.82
C PRO A 75 23.63 -6.68 -6.58
N PHE A 76 22.95 -6.46 -5.45
CA PHE A 76 22.36 -5.16 -5.08
C PHE A 76 23.18 -4.37 -4.05
N ALA A 77 24.45 -4.74 -3.83
CA ALA A 77 25.36 -4.08 -2.90
C ALA A 77 24.82 -4.02 -1.45
N ILE A 78 24.08 -5.05 -1.03
CA ILE A 78 23.57 -5.15 0.34
C ILE A 78 24.65 -5.84 1.20
N GLU A 79 25.43 -5.04 1.93
CA GLU A 79 26.48 -5.54 2.83
C GLU A 79 25.90 -6.37 3.98
N GLU A 80 24.76 -5.93 4.53
CA GLU A 80 24.11 -6.55 5.69
C GLU A 80 22.76 -7.20 5.32
N ARG A 81 22.82 -8.42 4.77
CA ARG A 81 21.65 -9.14 4.21
C ARG A 81 20.50 -9.33 5.21
N LEU A 82 20.81 -9.69 6.46
CA LEU A 82 19.81 -10.02 7.49
C LEU A 82 18.99 -8.78 7.91
N PRO A 83 19.58 -7.69 8.42
CA PRO A 83 18.80 -6.54 8.88
C PRO A 83 18.04 -5.84 7.74
N VAL A 84 18.58 -5.83 6.52
CA VAL A 84 17.89 -5.25 5.36
C VAL A 84 16.68 -6.09 4.96
N THR A 85 16.82 -7.42 4.95
CA THR A 85 15.69 -8.32 4.66
C THR A 85 14.60 -8.21 5.73
N LEU A 86 14.97 -8.15 7.01
CA LEU A 86 14.02 -7.91 8.11
C LEU A 86 13.34 -6.54 7.98
N GLY A 87 14.08 -5.51 7.57
CA GLY A 87 13.54 -4.19 7.28
C GLY A 87 12.49 -4.21 6.18
N PHE A 88 12.78 -4.87 5.04
CA PHE A 88 11.81 -5.01 3.95
C PHE A 88 10.61 -5.87 4.33
N LEU A 89 10.81 -6.92 5.12
CA LEU A 89 9.72 -7.73 5.67
C LEU A 89 8.82 -6.87 6.58
N ALA A 90 9.41 -6.06 7.46
CA ALA A 90 8.67 -5.14 8.32
C ALA A 90 7.88 -4.11 7.49
N ILE A 91 8.48 -3.53 6.44
CA ILE A 91 7.79 -2.64 5.49
C ILE A 91 6.58 -3.34 4.86
N PHE A 92 6.77 -4.56 4.36
CA PHE A 92 5.70 -5.34 3.75
C PHE A 92 4.55 -5.55 4.74
N LEU A 93 4.85 -6.01 5.96
CA LEU A 93 3.85 -6.22 7.01
C LEU A 93 3.13 -4.93 7.40
N ILE A 94 3.83 -3.79 7.50
CA ILE A 94 3.22 -2.48 7.81
C ILE A 94 2.23 -2.07 6.72
N VAL A 95 2.58 -2.24 5.44
CA VAL A 95 1.67 -1.89 4.33
C VAL A 95 0.45 -2.80 4.32
N ILE A 96 0.62 -4.11 4.51
CA ILE A 96 -0.50 -5.04 4.64
C ILE A 96 -1.40 -4.64 5.80
N PHE A 97 -0.82 -4.37 6.97
CA PHE A 97 -1.57 -3.94 8.14
C PHE A 97 -2.33 -2.63 7.88
N ARG A 98 -1.73 -1.66 7.19
CA ARG A 98 -2.42 -0.42 6.78
C ARG A 98 -3.61 -0.68 5.85
N ARG A 99 -3.48 -1.59 4.89
CA ARG A 99 -4.57 -1.97 3.98
C ARG A 99 -5.73 -2.61 4.76
N LEU A 100 -5.43 -3.43 5.77
CA LEU A 100 -6.45 -4.08 6.59
C LEU A 100 -7.14 -3.13 7.58
N THR A 101 -6.38 -2.22 8.19
CA THR A 101 -6.86 -1.27 9.23
C THR A 101 -7.51 -0.02 8.68
N THR A 102 -7.69 0.09 7.36
CA THR A 102 -8.41 1.22 6.77
C THR A 102 -9.80 1.33 7.41
N PRO A 103 -10.23 2.50 7.93
CA PRO A 103 -11.55 2.63 8.55
C PRO A 103 -12.66 2.15 7.61
N ARG A 104 -13.72 1.56 8.17
CA ARG A 104 -14.86 1.15 7.34
C ARG A 104 -15.64 2.40 6.92
N THR A 105 -15.85 2.53 5.62
CA THR A 105 -16.78 3.53 5.07
C THR A 105 -18.21 3.02 5.13
N SER A 106 -19.20 3.91 5.07
CA SER A 106 -20.62 3.57 5.04
C SER A 106 -20.99 2.62 3.90
N LEU A 107 -20.27 2.69 2.77
CA LEU A 107 -20.43 1.78 1.63
C LEU A 107 -20.01 0.34 1.94
N SER A 108 -18.99 0.17 2.80
CA SER A 108 -18.51 -1.13 3.28
C SER A 108 -19.35 -1.72 4.41
N ALA A 109 -20.26 -0.95 5.01
CA ALA A 109 -21.02 -1.42 6.18
C ALA A 109 -21.86 -2.68 5.86
N SER A 110 -22.27 -2.83 4.60
CA SER A 110 -23.03 -3.97 4.09
C SER A 110 -22.17 -5.16 3.62
N VAL A 111 -20.85 -5.03 3.54
CA VAL A 111 -19.96 -6.07 3.03
C VAL A 111 -19.45 -6.96 4.18
N PRO A 112 -19.54 -8.30 4.06
CA PRO A 112 -19.03 -9.20 5.09
C PRO A 112 -17.51 -9.06 5.26
N THR A 113 -17.03 -9.18 6.50
CA THR A 113 -15.63 -8.91 6.89
C THR A 113 -14.60 -9.69 6.05
N GLY A 114 -14.87 -10.94 5.71
CA GLY A 114 -13.95 -11.76 4.90
C GLY A 114 -13.80 -11.23 3.47
N GLN A 115 -14.89 -10.83 2.82
CA GLN A 115 -14.84 -10.23 1.48
C GLN A 115 -14.15 -8.87 1.51
N LEU A 116 -14.38 -8.08 2.55
CA LEU A 116 -13.75 -6.78 2.74
C LEU A 116 -12.22 -6.91 2.89
N ILE A 117 -11.73 -7.92 3.62
CA ILE A 117 -10.30 -8.22 3.73
C ILE A 117 -9.71 -8.58 2.36
N ILE A 118 -10.35 -9.49 1.61
CA ILE A 118 -9.88 -9.90 0.28
C ILE A 118 -9.89 -8.72 -0.69
N ASN A 119 -10.96 -7.91 -0.68
CA ASN A 119 -11.07 -6.76 -1.57
C ASN A 119 -10.00 -5.71 -1.25
N ARG A 120 -9.67 -5.49 0.02
CA ARG A 120 -8.61 -4.56 0.43
C ARG A 120 -7.22 -5.07 0.09
N LEU A 121 -6.97 -6.36 0.30
CA LEU A 121 -5.68 -6.98 0.01
C LEU A 121 -5.37 -6.97 -1.49
N LEU A 122 -6.36 -7.37 -2.29
CA LEU A 122 -6.21 -7.49 -3.74
C LEU A 122 -6.39 -6.14 -4.43
N PHE A 123 -7.55 -5.53 -4.26
CA PHE A 123 -7.97 -4.38 -5.07
C PHE A 123 -7.71 -3.04 -4.41
N ASP A 124 -7.27 -3.02 -3.15
CA ASP A 124 -7.14 -1.80 -2.34
C ASP A 124 -8.49 -1.05 -2.24
N ARG A 125 -9.59 -1.80 -2.17
CA ARG A 125 -10.97 -1.27 -2.21
C ARG A 125 -11.86 -2.01 -1.22
N ASP A 126 -12.90 -1.33 -0.74
CA ASP A 126 -13.85 -1.95 0.18
C ASP A 126 -14.90 -2.81 -0.57
N ILE A 127 -15.26 -2.42 -1.79
CA ILE A 127 -16.22 -3.12 -2.65
C ILE A 127 -15.57 -3.67 -3.91
N ARG A 128 -16.18 -4.75 -4.45
CA ARG A 128 -15.72 -5.43 -5.68
C ARG A 128 -15.96 -4.57 -6.92
N ASP A 129 -17.06 -3.82 -6.94
CA ASP A 129 -17.44 -2.96 -8.06
C ASP A 129 -16.53 -1.73 -8.11
N ARG A 130 -15.73 -1.66 -9.18
CA ARG A 130 -14.82 -0.55 -9.45
C ARG A 130 -15.55 0.76 -9.69
N GLU A 131 -16.64 0.73 -10.45
CA GLU A 131 -17.32 1.95 -10.84
C GLU A 131 -18.01 2.60 -9.65
N ALA A 132 -18.71 1.78 -8.87
CA ALA A 132 -19.31 2.24 -7.63
C ALA A 132 -18.25 2.80 -6.67
N TRP A 133 -17.06 2.19 -6.57
CA TRP A 133 -15.99 2.71 -5.71
C TRP A 133 -15.42 4.04 -6.18
N VAL A 134 -15.24 4.22 -7.49
CA VAL A 134 -14.68 5.46 -8.06
C VAL A 134 -15.69 6.61 -8.02
N LYS A 135 -16.98 6.29 -8.22
CA LYS A 135 -18.07 7.27 -8.21
C LYS A 135 -18.52 7.63 -6.79
N TRP A 136 -18.18 6.82 -5.80
CA TRP A 136 -18.61 7.05 -4.42
C TRP A 136 -17.96 8.30 -3.83
N GLN A 137 -18.80 9.14 -3.22
CA GLN A 137 -18.40 10.29 -2.43
C GLN A 137 -19.03 10.16 -1.04
N PRO A 138 -18.33 10.56 0.03
CA PRO A 138 -18.92 10.68 1.36
C PRO A 138 -20.14 11.60 1.34
N PHE A 139 -21.16 11.27 2.14
CA PHE A 139 -22.39 12.04 2.25
C PHE A 139 -22.15 13.54 2.54
N GLU A 140 -21.17 13.85 3.39
CA GLU A 140 -20.77 15.24 3.71
C GLU A 140 -20.26 16.03 2.48
N GLN A 141 -19.68 15.35 1.49
CA GLN A 141 -19.23 15.98 0.24
C GLN A 141 -20.40 16.18 -0.73
N GLN A 142 -21.38 15.29 -0.74
CA GLN A 142 -22.60 15.43 -1.53
C GLN A 142 -23.42 16.63 -1.02
N GLU A 143 -23.58 16.75 0.29
CA GLU A 143 -24.34 17.86 0.90
C GLU A 143 -23.66 19.23 0.67
N LYS A 144 -22.33 19.28 0.63
CA LYS A 144 -21.58 20.51 0.27
C LYS A 144 -21.71 20.87 -1.21
N GLN A 145 -21.88 19.91 -2.10
CA GLN A 145 -22.09 20.16 -3.54
C GLN A 145 -23.51 20.61 -3.86
N GLU A 146 -24.52 20.13 -3.12
CA GLU A 146 -25.91 20.59 -3.28
C GLU A 146 -26.16 22.00 -2.71
N LYS A 147 -25.30 22.45 -1.79
CA LYS A 147 -25.43 23.75 -1.10
C LYS A 147 -24.53 24.87 -1.68
N GLY A 148 -23.75 24.61 -2.73
CA GLY A 148 -22.87 25.57 -3.40
C GLY A 148 -23.31 25.90 -4.81
#